data_AF-A0A6N2SHC4-F1
#
_entry.id   AF-A0A6N2SHC4-F1
#
_cell.length_a   1.000
_cell.length_b   1.000
_cell.length_c   1.000
_cell.angle_alpha   90.00
_cell.angle_beta   90.00
_cell.angle_gamma   90.00
#
_symmetry.space_group_name_H-M   'P 1'
#
loop_
_entity.id
_entity.type
_entity.pdbx_description
1 polymer ?
#
loop_
_entity_poly.entity_id
_entity_poly.type
_entity_poly.pdbx_seq_one_letter_code
_entity_poly.pdbx_strand_id
1 'polypeptide(L)'
;MCELTTSQKHIITELNNSRGEYKPAFMQIRIHDSYDGNIDELDIPTLGTIVHEYIHFLQNVSTPWGLYDSMVRYNIMAETYAFVENATSTITLPLDIDYSPELANKIAIVKCGMGYCPLADTRRNDFRIDVNERICIHRKYKQLNNRTLPVITLDICFTDGSKQAITLGANIIKESMAALYQMLIDETATHERYDLPYNLVKIIAEQHFSAIASDNIKLITICYISLFSLSPAEVLINELAYANENPNLSAIELFEQFINEAKININGKSMSVCDFFDTLIDAFKQVFSKSVQVEIDYIGEVLERIRPAKGFVPILTLITDYQPLSKERIKTLIDFLGMPYSYTDNGDFNPPPSSLTDSSKLSDDMLALIGHNALFTYLTGLHKCGYVCPLHSFCEKQNCDKEECYDEPWNGKMCSMTIMGDLIHIKEKEVRIQF
;
A
#
# COMPACT_ATOMS: atom_id res chain seq x y z
N MET A 1 13.42 29.63 -19.01
CA MET A 1 13.79 28.31 -18.48
C MET A 1 14.02 28.48 -16.99
N CYS A 2 13.01 28.16 -16.17
CA CYS A 2 13.10 28.27 -14.72
C CYS A 2 13.86 27.03 -14.21
N GLU A 3 14.94 27.23 -13.44
CA GLU A 3 15.68 26.13 -12.82
C GLU A 3 14.77 25.41 -11.82
N LEU A 4 14.51 24.12 -12.07
CA LEU A 4 13.79 23.26 -11.14
C LEU A 4 14.51 23.26 -9.78
N THR A 5 13.73 23.48 -8.72
CA THR A 5 14.24 23.47 -7.34
C THR A 5 14.75 22.07 -6.96
N THR A 6 15.70 21.99 -6.04
CA THR A 6 16.32 20.73 -5.57
C THR A 6 15.30 19.70 -5.11
N SER A 7 14.15 20.13 -4.57
CA SER A 7 13.04 19.26 -4.16
C SER A 7 12.28 18.64 -5.35
N GLN A 8 12.10 19.39 -6.44
CA GLN A 8 11.44 18.90 -7.66
C GLN A 8 12.35 17.93 -8.42
N LYS A 9 13.67 18.20 -8.44
CA LYS A 9 14.64 17.24 -8.97
C LYS A 9 14.63 15.92 -8.19
N HIS A 10 14.41 15.97 -6.87
CA HIS A 10 14.40 14.77 -6.03
C HIS A 10 13.14 13.91 -6.20
N ILE A 11 11.96 14.52 -6.27
CA ILE A 11 10.70 13.80 -6.57
C ILE A 11 10.74 13.17 -7.97
N ILE A 12 11.29 13.89 -8.97
CA ILE A 12 11.56 13.35 -10.31
C ILE A 12 12.58 12.21 -10.24
N THR A 13 13.56 12.25 -9.32
CA THR A 13 14.57 11.20 -9.18
C THR A 13 14.02 9.94 -8.50
N GLU A 14 13.12 10.06 -7.51
CA GLU A 14 12.40 8.92 -6.92
C GLU A 14 11.42 8.29 -7.94
N LEU A 15 10.66 9.11 -8.66
CA LEU A 15 9.74 8.65 -9.73
C LEU A 15 10.47 7.99 -10.92
N ASN A 16 11.76 8.32 -11.15
CA ASN A 16 12.59 7.77 -12.21
C ASN A 16 13.42 6.54 -11.78
N ASN A 17 13.52 6.23 -10.49
CA ASN A 17 14.33 5.11 -9.99
C ASN A 17 13.51 3.89 -9.54
N SER A 18 12.21 4.05 -9.25
CA SER A 18 11.32 2.92 -8.96
C SER A 18 10.78 2.29 -10.24
N ARG A 19 10.90 0.96 -10.38
CA ARG A 19 10.33 0.22 -11.53
C ARG A 19 8.82 0.01 -11.42
N GLY A 20 8.27 0.15 -10.22
CA GLY A 20 6.84 0.03 -9.92
C GLY A 20 6.42 0.85 -8.71
N GLU A 21 5.12 1.07 -8.53
CA GLU A 21 4.56 1.69 -7.33
C GLU A 21 3.10 1.26 -7.13
N TYR A 22 2.78 0.76 -5.94
CA TYR A 22 1.40 0.52 -5.52
C TYR A 22 0.87 1.65 -4.63
N LYS A 23 -0.30 2.18 -4.98
CA LYS A 23 -1.03 3.19 -4.18
C LYS A 23 -2.10 2.51 -3.32
N PRO A 24 -1.90 2.33 -2.00
CA PRO A 24 -2.76 1.45 -1.20
C PRO A 24 -4.23 1.84 -1.18
N ALA A 25 -4.55 3.03 -0.69
CA ALA A 25 -5.94 3.47 -0.55
C ALA A 25 -6.67 3.68 -1.89
N PHE A 26 -5.97 3.66 -3.02
CA PHE A 26 -6.58 3.82 -4.34
C PHE A 26 -6.49 2.56 -5.20
N MET A 27 -5.82 1.51 -4.69
CA MET A 27 -5.66 0.22 -5.34
C MET A 27 -5.15 0.36 -6.78
N GLN A 28 -4.06 1.12 -6.97
CA GLN A 28 -3.48 1.36 -8.29
C GLN A 28 -2.06 0.84 -8.33
N ILE A 29 -1.70 0.19 -9.43
CA ILE A 29 -0.34 -0.27 -9.72
C ILE A 29 0.21 0.59 -10.87
N ARG A 30 1.30 1.30 -10.61
CA ARG A 30 2.11 1.95 -11.64
C ARG A 30 3.29 1.05 -11.97
N ILE A 31 3.60 0.92 -13.26
CA ILE A 31 4.78 0.20 -13.75
C ILE A 31 5.56 1.13 -14.66
N HIS A 32 6.89 1.13 -14.57
CA HIS A 32 7.72 1.95 -15.46
C HIS A 32 7.77 1.36 -16.88
N ASP A 33 7.98 0.05 -16.96
CA ASP A 33 8.08 -0.70 -18.21
C ASP A 33 6.71 -0.85 -18.91
N SER A 34 6.71 -1.19 -20.21
CA SER A 34 5.46 -1.42 -20.96
C SER A 34 4.73 -2.66 -20.43
N TYR A 35 3.41 -2.55 -20.29
CA TYR A 35 2.54 -3.62 -19.82
C TYR A 35 1.12 -3.40 -20.36
N ASP A 36 0.67 -4.33 -21.19
CA ASP A 36 -0.63 -4.31 -21.88
C ASP A 36 -1.71 -5.12 -21.14
N GLY A 37 -1.45 -5.49 -19.88
CA GLY A 37 -2.34 -6.35 -19.11
C GLY A 37 -1.99 -7.85 -19.22
N ASN A 38 -1.17 -8.26 -20.18
CA ASN A 38 -0.78 -9.66 -20.37
C ASN A 38 0.55 -9.98 -19.69
N ILE A 39 0.53 -10.87 -18.69
CA ILE A 39 1.76 -11.28 -17.98
C ILE A 39 2.54 -12.40 -18.70
N ASP A 40 1.94 -13.07 -19.69
CA ASP A 40 2.55 -14.22 -20.36
C ASP A 40 3.82 -13.81 -21.10
N GLU A 41 3.83 -12.62 -21.69
CA GLU A 41 4.90 -12.13 -22.57
C GLU A 41 6.01 -11.36 -21.82
N LEU A 42 5.85 -11.14 -20.52
CA LEU A 42 6.81 -10.38 -19.72
C LEU A 42 8.10 -11.16 -19.47
N ASP A 43 9.22 -10.44 -19.55
CA ASP A 43 10.49 -10.95 -19.04
C ASP A 43 10.47 -11.09 -17.51
N ILE A 44 11.44 -11.85 -16.99
CA ILE A 44 11.50 -12.20 -15.56
C ILE A 44 11.61 -10.95 -14.67
N PRO A 45 12.48 -9.96 -14.95
CA PRO A 45 12.56 -8.75 -14.12
C PRO A 45 11.27 -7.92 -14.08
N THR A 46 10.59 -7.78 -15.23
CA THR A 46 9.32 -7.06 -15.32
C THR A 46 8.21 -7.82 -14.58
N LEU A 47 8.14 -9.14 -14.76
CA LEU A 47 7.22 -9.99 -14.00
C LEU A 47 7.48 -9.89 -12.49
N GLY A 48 8.73 -9.92 -12.06
CA GLY A 48 9.11 -9.77 -10.65
C GLY A 48 8.63 -8.44 -10.07
N THR A 49 8.74 -7.34 -10.84
CA THR A 49 8.23 -6.03 -10.46
C THR A 49 6.69 -6.02 -10.34
N ILE A 50 5.98 -6.60 -11.30
CA ILE A 50 4.52 -6.71 -11.23
C ILE A 50 4.08 -7.54 -10.02
N VAL A 51 4.77 -8.65 -9.75
CA VAL A 51 4.50 -9.49 -8.58
C VAL A 51 4.70 -8.69 -7.29
N HIS A 52 5.78 -7.92 -7.17
CA HIS A 52 6.01 -7.04 -6.01
C HIS A 52 4.82 -6.12 -5.75
N GLU A 53 4.38 -5.38 -6.77
CA GLU A 53 3.24 -4.46 -6.63
C GLU A 53 1.91 -5.18 -6.42
N TYR A 54 1.70 -6.34 -7.04
CA TYR A 54 0.51 -7.16 -6.83
C TYR A 54 0.45 -7.72 -5.40
N ILE A 55 1.60 -8.08 -4.81
CA ILE A 55 1.66 -8.47 -3.39
C ILE A 55 1.27 -7.30 -2.50
N HIS A 56 1.62 -6.05 -2.81
CA HIS A 56 1.10 -4.90 -2.07
C HIS A 56 -0.42 -4.74 -2.17
N PHE A 57 -1.00 -5.02 -3.34
CA PHE A 57 -2.46 -5.11 -3.49
C PHE A 57 -3.05 -6.18 -2.58
N LEU A 58 -2.51 -7.40 -2.61
CA LEU A 58 -2.98 -8.49 -1.74
C LEU A 58 -2.81 -8.15 -0.27
N GLN A 59 -1.68 -7.57 0.15
CA GLN A 59 -1.47 -7.09 1.52
C GLN A 59 -2.56 -6.12 1.94
N ASN A 60 -2.98 -5.22 1.03
CA ASN A 60 -3.97 -4.21 1.33
C ASN A 60 -5.37 -4.81 1.51
N VAL A 61 -5.81 -5.69 0.60
CA VAL A 61 -7.16 -6.27 0.65
C VAL A 61 -7.27 -7.45 1.61
N SER A 62 -6.19 -8.22 1.80
CA SER A 62 -6.20 -9.50 2.56
C SER A 62 -5.61 -9.41 3.97
N THR A 63 -5.41 -8.21 4.51
CA THR A 63 -4.99 -8.03 5.91
C THR A 63 -5.85 -7.01 6.65
N PRO A 64 -6.07 -7.19 7.96
CA PRO A 64 -6.72 -6.17 8.77
C PRO A 64 -6.01 -4.82 8.77
N TRP A 65 -4.67 -4.81 8.74
CA TRP A 65 -3.89 -3.57 8.64
C TRP A 65 -4.22 -2.81 7.36
N GLY A 66 -4.19 -3.48 6.21
CA GLY A 66 -4.46 -2.88 4.90
C GLY A 66 -5.85 -2.27 4.80
N LEU A 67 -6.88 -3.03 5.17
CA LEU A 67 -8.25 -2.53 5.17
C LEU A 67 -8.42 -1.35 6.13
N TYR A 68 -7.86 -1.42 7.33
CA TYR A 68 -7.99 -0.35 8.32
C TYR A 68 -7.27 0.93 7.90
N ASP A 69 -6.05 0.84 7.37
CA ASP A 69 -5.32 2.00 6.82
C ASP A 69 -6.12 2.66 5.69
N SER A 70 -6.63 1.85 4.75
CA SER A 70 -7.48 2.33 3.66
C SER A 70 -8.76 3.01 4.18
N MET A 71 -9.44 2.46 5.18
CA MET A 71 -10.59 3.11 5.82
C MET A 71 -10.23 4.45 6.44
N VAL A 72 -9.07 4.58 7.09
CA VAL A 72 -8.60 5.87 7.64
C VAL A 72 -8.35 6.87 6.52
N ARG A 73 -7.77 6.44 5.39
CA ARG A 73 -7.57 7.29 4.21
C ARG A 73 -8.87 7.75 3.57
N TYR A 74 -9.87 6.88 3.49
CA TYR A 74 -11.21 7.25 3.01
C TYR A 74 -11.90 8.26 3.93
N ASN A 75 -11.76 8.12 5.25
CA ASN A 75 -12.28 9.12 6.19
C ASN A 75 -11.55 10.47 6.07
N ILE A 76 -10.23 10.48 5.84
CA ILE A 76 -9.47 11.70 5.51
C ILE A 76 -10.04 12.37 4.27
N MET A 77 -10.26 11.60 3.21
CA MET A 77 -10.81 12.11 1.96
C MET A 77 -12.22 12.68 2.18
N ALA A 78 -13.08 11.99 2.92
CA ALA A 78 -14.44 12.44 3.22
C ALA A 78 -14.46 13.75 4.02
N GLU A 79 -13.64 13.90 5.07
CA GLU A 79 -13.54 15.17 5.82
C GLU A 79 -12.93 16.29 4.98
N THR A 80 -12.00 15.97 4.06
CA THR A 80 -11.42 16.94 3.11
C THR A 80 -12.46 17.45 2.12
N TYR A 81 -13.29 16.58 1.57
CA TYR A 81 -14.36 16.96 0.66
C TYR A 81 -15.45 17.76 1.37
N ALA A 82 -15.85 17.33 2.57
CA ALA A 82 -16.79 18.09 3.39
C ALA A 82 -16.27 19.50 3.72
N PHE A 83 -14.95 19.68 3.92
CA PHE A 83 -14.37 21.01 4.09
C PHE A 83 -14.57 21.89 2.84
N VAL A 84 -14.33 21.34 1.64
CA VAL A 84 -14.52 22.08 0.38
C VAL A 84 -16.00 22.43 0.17
N GLU A 85 -16.90 21.48 0.36
CA GLU A 85 -18.35 21.69 0.20
C GLU A 85 -18.86 22.83 1.11
N ASN A 86 -18.43 22.83 2.37
CA ASN A 86 -18.85 23.80 3.39
C ASN A 86 -18.14 25.17 3.29
N ALA A 87 -17.11 25.31 2.45
CA ALA A 87 -16.40 26.57 2.29
C ALA A 87 -17.33 27.65 1.70
N THR A 88 -17.31 28.85 2.29
CA THR A 88 -18.28 29.93 2.01
C THR A 88 -18.06 30.67 0.69
N SER A 89 -16.94 30.46 0.00
CA SER A 89 -16.71 30.82 -1.41
C SER A 89 -15.28 30.54 -1.82
N THR A 90 -14.29 31.01 -1.04
CA THR A 90 -12.88 30.89 -1.39
C THR A 90 -12.23 29.70 -0.69
N ILE A 91 -11.44 28.91 -1.42
CA ILE A 91 -10.52 27.90 -0.87
C ILE A 91 -9.09 28.20 -1.32
N THR A 92 -8.10 27.86 -0.49
CA THR A 92 -6.68 28.00 -0.84
C THR A 92 -6.02 26.64 -0.93
N LEU A 93 -5.34 26.36 -2.03
CA LEU A 93 -4.63 25.12 -2.28
C LEU A 93 -3.10 25.31 -2.11
N PRO A 94 -2.36 24.29 -1.65
CA PRO A 94 -2.85 22.99 -1.19
C PRO A 94 -3.68 23.11 0.10
N LEU A 95 -4.71 22.28 0.24
CA LEU A 95 -5.53 22.21 1.43
C LEU A 95 -4.70 21.70 2.60
N ASP A 96 -4.72 22.48 3.69
CA ASP A 96 -4.25 22.07 5.01
C ASP A 96 -5.43 22.22 5.98
N ILE A 97 -5.98 21.10 6.43
CA ILE A 97 -7.20 21.07 7.24
C ILE A 97 -6.99 20.32 8.55
N ASP A 98 -7.66 20.81 9.60
CA ASP A 98 -7.76 20.13 10.87
C ASP A 98 -8.87 19.08 10.81
N TYR A 99 -8.49 17.82 11.01
CA TYR A 99 -9.44 16.70 11.07
C TYR A 99 -10.13 16.61 12.42
N SER A 100 -11.31 15.97 12.44
CA SER A 100 -12.05 15.69 13.66
C SER A 100 -11.18 14.96 14.70
N PRO A 101 -11.40 15.17 16.02
CA PRO A 101 -10.61 14.50 17.06
C PRO A 101 -10.62 12.97 16.94
N GLU A 102 -11.73 12.40 16.49
CA GLU A 102 -11.85 10.95 16.25
C GLU A 102 -10.93 10.50 15.11
N LEU A 103 -10.98 11.19 13.96
CA LEU A 103 -10.14 10.86 12.82
C LEU A 103 -8.66 11.12 13.11
N ALA A 104 -8.32 12.24 13.76
CA ALA A 104 -6.96 12.55 14.20
C ALA A 104 -6.37 11.45 15.08
N ASN A 105 -7.17 10.87 15.98
CA ASN A 105 -6.76 9.72 16.79
C ASN A 105 -6.50 8.46 15.94
N LYS A 106 -7.35 8.15 14.96
CA LYS A 106 -7.14 7.02 14.04
C LYS A 106 -5.87 7.22 13.21
N ILE A 107 -5.65 8.43 12.69
CA ILE A 107 -4.43 8.82 11.96
C ILE A 107 -3.19 8.61 12.83
N ALA A 108 -3.23 9.03 14.10
CA ALA A 108 -2.09 8.86 15.02
C ALA A 108 -1.76 7.38 15.27
N ILE A 109 -2.78 6.52 15.42
CA ILE A 109 -2.61 5.07 15.57
C ILE A 109 -1.96 4.47 14.32
N VAL A 110 -2.51 4.77 13.13
CA VAL A 110 -1.96 4.27 11.86
C VAL A 110 -0.52 4.76 11.66
N LYS A 111 -0.24 6.05 11.89
CA LYS A 111 1.14 6.59 11.83
C LYS A 111 2.10 5.88 12.77
N CYS A 112 1.63 5.47 13.96
CA CYS A 112 2.45 4.72 14.90
C CYS A 112 2.81 3.32 14.37
N GLY A 113 1.82 2.57 13.87
CA GLY A 113 2.08 1.22 13.35
C GLY A 113 2.74 1.18 11.97
N MET A 114 2.60 2.24 11.15
CA MET A 114 3.32 2.38 9.88
C MET A 114 4.84 2.37 10.07
N GLY A 115 5.32 3.00 11.16
CA GLY A 115 6.74 3.14 11.44
C GLY A 115 7.46 4.05 10.45
N TYR A 116 8.77 3.88 10.36
CA TYR A 116 9.64 4.64 9.47
C TYR A 116 9.37 4.29 8.00
N CYS A 117 9.42 5.28 7.10
CA CYS A 117 9.27 5.11 5.66
C CYS A 117 10.61 5.43 4.97
N PRO A 118 11.47 4.42 4.69
CA PRO A 118 12.79 4.66 4.14
C PRO A 118 12.76 5.28 2.75
N LEU A 119 11.83 4.83 1.91
CA LEU A 119 11.68 5.29 0.52
C LEU A 119 11.17 6.73 0.39
N ALA A 120 10.83 7.39 1.50
CA ALA A 120 10.50 8.81 1.54
C ALA A 120 11.61 9.65 2.20
N ASP A 121 12.72 9.02 2.63
CA ASP A 121 13.85 9.73 3.24
C ASP A 121 14.90 10.12 2.21
N THR A 122 14.77 11.37 1.78
CA THR A 122 15.61 12.02 0.76
C THR A 122 17.03 12.34 1.22
N ARG A 123 17.37 12.10 2.49
CA ARG A 123 18.68 12.42 3.07
C ARG A 123 19.77 11.41 2.71
N ARG A 124 19.41 10.23 2.19
CA ARG A 124 20.34 9.15 1.83
C ARG A 124 20.11 8.68 0.40
N ASN A 125 21.21 8.35 -0.28
CA ASN A 125 21.18 7.84 -1.67
C ASN A 125 21.15 6.30 -1.75
N ASP A 126 21.44 5.62 -0.64
CA ASP A 126 21.35 4.18 -0.49
C ASP A 126 21.07 3.83 0.99
N PHE A 127 20.70 2.57 1.20
CA PHE A 127 20.35 2.03 2.51
C PHE A 127 21.03 0.68 2.76
N ARG A 128 22.32 0.58 2.39
CA ARG A 128 23.13 -0.63 2.56
C ARG A 128 23.50 -0.86 4.02
N ILE A 129 23.01 -1.94 4.62
CA ILE A 129 23.23 -2.23 6.04
C ILE A 129 24.60 -2.91 6.21
N ASP A 130 25.37 -2.49 7.21
CA ASP A 130 26.58 -3.24 7.60
C ASP A 130 26.16 -4.47 8.41
N VAL A 131 26.08 -5.62 7.74
CA VAL A 131 25.65 -6.89 8.34
C VAL A 131 26.61 -7.42 9.42
N ASN A 132 27.84 -6.89 9.51
CA ASN A 132 28.79 -7.26 10.57
C ASN A 132 28.47 -6.56 11.90
N GLU A 133 27.75 -5.44 11.85
CA GLU A 133 27.27 -4.71 13.02
C GLU A 133 25.87 -5.21 13.38
N ARG A 134 25.73 -5.74 14.59
CA ARG A 134 24.47 -6.34 15.03
C ARG A 134 23.40 -5.25 15.23
N ILE A 135 22.27 -5.39 14.57
CA ILE A 135 21.10 -4.51 14.76
C ILE A 135 20.59 -4.68 16.19
N CYS A 136 20.49 -3.57 16.92
CA CYS A 136 19.93 -3.59 18.28
C CYS A 136 18.41 -3.40 18.20
N ILE A 137 17.65 -4.31 18.82
CA ILE A 137 16.18 -4.31 18.82
C ILE A 137 15.69 -3.84 20.20
N HIS A 138 14.91 -2.77 20.23
CA HIS A 138 14.37 -2.20 21.46
C HIS A 138 12.85 -2.25 21.46
N ARG A 139 12.27 -2.79 22.55
CA ARG A 139 10.83 -2.73 22.81
C ARG A 139 10.51 -1.49 23.64
N LYS A 140 9.60 -0.66 23.15
CA LYS A 140 9.16 0.58 23.79
C LYS A 140 7.64 0.65 23.79
N TYR A 141 7.09 1.58 24.55
CA TYR A 141 5.67 1.90 24.54
C TYR A 141 5.48 3.37 24.18
N LYS A 142 4.53 3.65 23.31
CA LYS A 142 4.12 5.01 22.93
C LYS A 142 2.73 5.29 23.44
N GLN A 143 2.58 6.39 24.19
CA GLN A 143 1.27 6.88 24.59
C GLN A 143 0.63 7.66 23.44
N LEU A 144 -0.56 7.24 23.03
CA LEU A 144 -1.40 7.88 22.03
C LEU A 144 -2.79 8.09 22.62
N ASN A 145 -3.09 9.32 23.02
CA ASN A 145 -4.35 9.68 23.67
C ASN A 145 -4.65 8.73 24.85
N ASN A 146 -5.72 7.94 24.73
CA ASN A 146 -6.18 7.01 25.78
C ASN A 146 -5.63 5.59 25.61
N ARG A 147 -4.61 5.38 24.77
CA ARG A 147 -4.04 4.06 24.47
C ARG A 147 -2.53 4.06 24.57
N THR A 148 -1.98 2.98 25.09
CA THR A 148 -0.55 2.69 25.06
C THR A 148 -0.31 1.64 23.99
N LEU A 149 0.49 1.96 22.98
CA LEU A 149 0.86 1.02 21.92
C LEU A 149 2.31 0.57 22.05
N PRO A 150 2.60 -0.73 21.91
CA PRO A 150 3.96 -1.24 21.80
C PRO A 150 4.59 -0.82 20.46
N VAL A 151 5.87 -0.48 20.51
CA VAL A 151 6.66 0.00 19.35
C VAL A 151 8.03 -0.64 19.40
N ILE A 152 8.52 -1.09 18.24
CA ILE A 152 9.88 -1.60 18.07
C ILE A 152 10.75 -0.52 17.43
N THR A 153 11.87 -0.19 18.06
CA THR A 153 12.90 0.66 17.43
C THR A 153 14.18 -0.13 17.20
N LEU A 154 14.82 0.12 16.06
CA LEU A 154 16.04 -0.55 15.64
C LEU A 154 17.18 0.46 15.56
N ASP A 155 18.34 0.13 16.11
CA ASP A 155 19.57 0.86 15.83
C ASP A 155 20.33 0.12 14.71
N ILE A 156 20.49 0.79 13.57
CA ILE A 156 21.07 0.24 12.35
C ILE A 156 22.37 0.96 12.05
N CYS A 157 23.42 0.20 11.73
CA CYS A 157 24.66 0.71 11.16
C CYS A 157 24.66 0.45 9.65
N PHE A 158 25.06 1.44 8.86
CA PHE A 158 25.17 1.33 7.42
C PHE A 158 26.63 1.19 6.98
N THR A 159 26.86 0.73 5.76
CA THR A 159 28.22 0.51 5.23
C THR A 159 29.05 1.79 5.07
N ASP A 160 28.40 2.96 5.07
CA ASP A 160 29.06 4.27 5.09
C ASP A 160 29.54 4.69 6.51
N GLY A 161 29.33 3.84 7.51
CA GLY A 161 29.66 4.07 8.91
C GLY A 161 28.64 4.92 9.68
N SER A 162 27.59 5.42 9.01
CA SER A 162 26.53 6.17 9.70
C SER A 162 25.60 5.23 10.47
N LYS A 163 24.97 5.78 11.51
CA LYS A 163 24.05 5.06 12.39
C LYS A 163 22.71 5.76 12.41
N GLN A 164 21.63 4.98 12.39
CA GLN A 164 20.27 5.50 12.45
C GLN A 164 19.41 4.65 13.36
N ALA A 165 18.70 5.33 14.26
CA ALA A 165 17.60 4.73 14.99
C ALA A 165 16.31 4.90 14.17
N ILE A 166 15.64 3.79 13.85
CA ILE A 166 14.36 3.79 13.13
C ILE A 166 13.26 3.13 13.95
N THR A 167 12.01 3.46 13.64
CA THR A 167 10.86 2.70 14.14
C THR A 167 10.48 1.64 13.11
N LEU A 168 10.53 0.37 13.48
CA LEU A 168 10.04 -0.72 12.63
C LEU A 168 8.51 -0.68 12.60
N GLY A 169 7.92 -0.94 11.43
CA GLY A 169 6.47 -0.91 11.25
C GLY A 169 6.05 -1.41 9.88
N ALA A 170 4.76 -1.26 9.58
CA ALA A 170 4.13 -1.82 8.39
C ALA A 170 4.79 -1.39 7.08
N ASN A 171 5.35 -0.18 6.98
CA ASN A 171 6.03 0.25 5.76
C ASN A 171 7.17 -0.71 5.40
N ILE A 172 8.05 -1.00 6.34
CA ILE A 172 9.18 -1.88 6.08
C ILE A 172 8.73 -3.33 5.93
N ILE A 173 7.80 -3.79 6.76
CA ILE A 173 7.30 -5.18 6.72
C ILE A 173 6.67 -5.51 5.36
N LYS A 174 5.83 -4.61 4.83
CA LYS A 174 5.17 -4.78 3.54
C LYS A 174 6.19 -4.86 2.40
N GLU A 175 7.16 -3.95 2.38
CA GLU A 175 8.21 -3.92 1.36
C GLU A 175 9.14 -5.13 1.46
N SER A 176 9.54 -5.54 2.67
CA SER A 176 10.33 -6.76 2.85
C SER A 176 9.58 -8.00 2.37
N MET A 177 8.27 -8.09 2.64
CA MET A 177 7.47 -9.21 2.15
C MET A 177 7.35 -9.21 0.63
N ALA A 178 7.07 -8.07 0.02
CA ALA A 178 6.96 -7.96 -1.44
C ALA A 178 8.30 -8.27 -2.14
N ALA A 179 9.42 -7.79 -1.61
CA ALA A 179 10.75 -8.11 -2.12
C ALA A 179 11.08 -9.61 -2.01
N LEU A 180 10.72 -10.26 -0.89
CA LEU A 180 10.87 -11.70 -0.76
C LEU A 180 10.09 -12.47 -1.84
N TYR A 181 8.87 -12.04 -2.19
CA TYR A 181 8.14 -12.61 -3.32
C TYR A 181 8.80 -12.34 -4.66
N GLN A 182 9.28 -11.11 -4.88
CA GLN A 182 9.99 -10.74 -6.09
C GLN A 182 11.21 -11.66 -6.31
N MET A 183 11.98 -11.91 -5.24
CA MET A 183 13.14 -12.81 -5.28
C MET A 183 12.80 -14.29 -5.52
N LEU A 184 11.56 -14.73 -5.25
CA LEU A 184 11.11 -16.08 -5.62
C LEU A 184 10.86 -16.24 -7.13
N ILE A 185 10.73 -15.13 -7.86
CA ILE A 185 10.53 -15.09 -9.32
C ILE A 185 11.80 -14.69 -10.06
N ASP A 186 12.43 -13.63 -9.57
CA ASP A 186 13.65 -13.05 -10.12
C ASP A 186 14.75 -13.10 -9.05
N GLU A 187 15.56 -14.15 -9.06
CA GLU A 187 16.68 -14.31 -8.14
C GLU A 187 17.72 -13.18 -8.25
N THR A 188 17.71 -12.39 -9.34
CA THR A 188 18.63 -11.27 -9.55
C THR A 188 18.17 -9.98 -8.87
N ALA A 189 16.92 -9.92 -8.40
CA ALA A 189 16.37 -8.79 -7.64
C ALA A 189 16.86 -8.81 -6.18
N THR A 190 18.18 -8.68 -5.96
CA THR A 190 18.79 -8.81 -4.61
C THR A 190 18.59 -7.58 -3.72
N HIS A 191 18.15 -6.46 -4.30
CA HIS A 191 17.95 -5.17 -3.62
C HIS A 191 19.16 -4.69 -2.79
N GLU A 192 20.39 -5.09 -3.13
CA GLU A 192 21.62 -4.85 -2.33
C GLU A 192 21.92 -3.38 -1.99
N ARG A 193 21.39 -2.42 -2.77
CA ARG A 193 21.54 -0.98 -2.48
C ARG A 193 20.51 -0.45 -1.48
N TYR A 194 19.47 -1.22 -1.21
CA TYR A 194 18.28 -0.82 -0.47
C TYR A 194 17.88 -1.91 0.53
N ASP A 195 18.84 -2.40 1.33
CA ASP A 195 18.57 -3.40 2.37
C ASP A 195 17.46 -2.93 3.32
N LEU A 196 17.40 -1.64 3.62
CA LEU A 196 16.23 -1.00 4.19
C LEU A 196 15.43 -0.31 3.04
N PRO A 197 14.18 -0.73 2.75
CA PRO A 197 13.36 -1.68 3.51
C PRO A 197 13.48 -3.16 3.07
N TYR A 198 13.99 -3.48 1.89
CA TYR A 198 13.70 -4.75 1.22
C TYR A 198 14.28 -5.99 1.93
N ASN A 199 15.54 -5.92 2.39
CA ASN A 199 16.21 -7.06 3.03
C ASN A 199 16.14 -7.03 4.57
N LEU A 200 15.54 -6.00 5.18
CA LEU A 200 15.65 -5.80 6.64
C LEU A 200 15.12 -6.97 7.46
N VAL A 201 13.96 -7.53 7.10
CA VAL A 201 13.40 -8.69 7.84
C VAL A 201 14.32 -9.90 7.75
N LYS A 202 14.89 -10.16 6.57
CA LYS A 202 15.85 -11.24 6.35
C LYS A 202 17.12 -11.02 7.18
N ILE A 203 17.68 -9.82 7.17
CA ILE A 203 18.88 -9.47 7.96
C ILE A 203 18.60 -9.61 9.46
N ILE A 204 17.44 -9.18 9.95
CA ILE A 204 17.03 -9.39 11.35
C ILE A 204 16.97 -10.89 11.66
N ALA A 205 16.40 -11.70 10.76
CA ALA A 205 16.33 -13.15 10.93
C ALA A 205 17.73 -13.78 10.97
N GLU A 206 18.62 -13.41 10.07
CA GLU A 206 20.01 -13.89 10.04
C GLU A 206 20.78 -13.56 11.33
N GLN A 207 20.59 -12.35 11.87
CA GLN A 207 21.32 -11.90 13.07
C GLN A 207 20.74 -12.38 14.40
N HIS A 208 19.43 -12.65 14.47
CA HIS A 208 18.74 -12.93 15.75
C HIS A 208 17.92 -14.22 15.77
N PHE A 209 17.54 -14.76 14.61
CA PHE A 209 16.61 -15.88 14.45
C PHE A 209 17.13 -16.90 13.43
N SER A 210 18.39 -17.32 13.62
CA SER A 210 19.16 -18.08 12.62
C SER A 210 18.55 -19.43 12.23
N ALA A 211 17.68 -20.02 13.05
CA ALA A 211 17.07 -21.32 12.76
C ALA A 211 16.06 -21.28 11.60
N ILE A 212 15.55 -20.08 11.27
CA ILE A 212 14.57 -19.88 10.19
C ILE A 212 15.06 -18.89 9.11
N ALA A 213 16.24 -18.30 9.28
CA ALA A 213 16.71 -17.18 8.45
C ALA A 213 16.81 -17.49 6.95
N SER A 214 17.06 -18.75 6.59
CA SER A 214 17.13 -19.20 5.19
C SER A 214 15.77 -19.58 4.59
N ASP A 215 14.69 -19.58 5.37
CA ASP A 215 13.36 -20.00 4.92
C ASP A 215 12.50 -18.79 4.54
N ASN A 216 12.63 -18.35 3.29
CA ASN A 216 11.90 -17.20 2.77
C ASN A 216 10.38 -17.36 2.89
N ILE A 217 9.86 -18.59 2.76
CA ILE A 217 8.40 -18.85 2.84
C ILE A 217 7.90 -18.60 4.26
N LYS A 218 8.66 -19.03 5.28
CA LYS A 218 8.36 -18.68 6.68
C LYS A 218 8.47 -17.20 6.95
N LEU A 219 9.51 -16.54 6.45
CA LEU A 219 9.67 -15.09 6.64
C LEU A 219 8.51 -14.30 6.01
N ILE A 220 8.09 -14.66 4.80
CA ILE A 220 6.88 -14.11 4.16
C ILE A 220 5.65 -14.33 5.04
N THR A 221 5.46 -15.55 5.54
CA THR A 221 4.29 -15.89 6.35
C THR A 221 4.25 -15.10 7.65
N ILE A 222 5.38 -14.94 8.31
CA ILE A 222 5.51 -14.15 9.54
C ILE A 222 5.26 -12.66 9.28
N CYS A 223 5.75 -12.12 8.15
CA CYS A 223 5.39 -10.77 7.71
C CYS A 223 3.88 -10.64 7.51
N TYR A 224 3.23 -11.61 6.86
CA TYR A 224 1.79 -11.61 6.63
C TYR A 224 1.01 -11.64 7.95
N ILE A 225 1.34 -12.55 8.87
CA ILE A 225 0.74 -12.62 10.22
C ILE A 225 0.85 -11.29 10.95
N SER A 226 2.01 -10.63 10.87
CA SER A 226 2.23 -9.36 11.57
C SER A 226 1.27 -8.24 11.14
N LEU A 227 0.74 -8.29 9.92
CA LEU A 227 -0.24 -7.34 9.38
C LEU A 227 -1.69 -7.59 9.88
N PHE A 228 -1.90 -8.58 10.75
CA PHE A 228 -3.16 -8.76 11.48
C PHE A 228 -3.22 -7.95 12.79
N SER A 229 -2.27 -7.04 13.01
CA SER A 229 -2.18 -6.21 14.22
C SER A 229 -1.95 -4.74 13.90
N LEU A 230 -2.46 -3.86 14.77
CA LEU A 230 -2.14 -2.42 14.75
C LEU A 230 -0.74 -2.11 15.32
N SER A 231 -0.04 -3.11 15.86
CA SER A 231 1.36 -3.03 16.28
C SER A 231 2.18 -4.07 15.53
N PRO A 232 2.27 -3.97 14.19
CA PRO A 232 2.76 -5.06 13.34
C PRO A 232 4.21 -5.43 13.66
N ALA A 233 5.07 -4.45 13.99
CA ALA A 233 6.45 -4.74 14.35
C ALA A 233 6.60 -5.58 15.63
N GLU A 234 5.73 -5.41 16.62
CA GLU A 234 5.79 -6.24 17.82
C GLU A 234 5.42 -7.69 17.50
N VAL A 235 4.34 -7.88 16.73
CA VAL A 235 3.90 -9.21 16.30
C VAL A 235 5.00 -9.86 15.47
N LEU A 236 5.60 -9.14 14.51
CA LEU A 236 6.71 -9.65 13.70
C LEU A 236 7.83 -10.24 14.57
N ILE A 237 8.32 -9.49 15.57
CA ILE A 237 9.42 -9.96 16.43
C ILE A 237 9.00 -11.15 17.30
N ASN A 238 7.75 -11.18 17.77
CA ASN A 238 7.23 -12.32 18.54
C ASN A 238 7.14 -13.58 17.69
N GLU A 239 6.59 -13.47 16.47
CA GLU A 239 6.42 -14.60 15.56
C GLU A 239 7.75 -15.11 15.00
N LEU A 240 8.72 -14.22 14.74
CA LEU A 240 10.10 -14.61 14.41
C LEU A 240 10.75 -15.41 15.55
N ALA A 241 10.58 -14.97 16.80
CA ALA A 241 11.10 -15.68 17.96
C ALA A 241 10.43 -17.06 18.12
N TYR A 242 9.09 -17.10 18.01
CA TYR A 242 8.32 -18.34 18.10
C TYR A 242 8.72 -19.36 17.03
N ALA A 243 8.78 -18.94 15.77
CA ALA A 243 9.18 -19.81 14.67
C ALA A 243 10.64 -20.27 14.80
N ASN A 244 11.54 -19.43 15.32
CA ASN A 244 12.92 -19.81 15.59
C ASN A 244 13.07 -20.86 16.71
N GLU A 245 12.18 -20.83 17.72
CA GLU A 245 12.10 -21.87 18.74
C GLU A 245 11.45 -23.16 18.23
N ASN A 246 10.67 -23.07 17.15
CA ASN A 246 9.92 -24.18 16.55
C ASN A 246 10.25 -24.36 15.06
N PRO A 247 11.53 -24.54 14.67
CA PRO A 247 11.96 -24.48 13.26
C PRO A 247 11.39 -25.62 12.40
N ASN A 248 10.89 -26.68 13.01
CA ASN A 248 10.27 -27.81 12.29
C ASN A 248 8.85 -27.51 11.81
N LEU A 249 8.16 -26.52 12.39
CA LEU A 249 6.86 -26.10 11.89
C LEU A 249 7.04 -25.52 10.49
N SER A 250 6.19 -25.94 9.55
CA SER A 250 6.09 -25.36 8.23
C SER A 250 5.44 -23.97 8.29
N ALA A 251 5.57 -23.21 7.20
CA ALA A 251 4.91 -21.91 7.07
C ALA A 251 3.39 -21.99 7.25
N ILE A 252 2.74 -23.02 6.66
CA ILE A 252 1.29 -23.19 6.79
C ILE A 252 0.88 -23.53 8.22
N GLU A 253 1.63 -24.39 8.92
CA GLU A 253 1.34 -24.73 10.32
C GLU A 253 1.49 -23.50 11.24
N LEU A 254 2.49 -22.64 11.01
CA LEU A 254 2.63 -21.38 11.75
C LEU A 254 1.40 -20.48 11.55
N PHE A 255 0.92 -20.36 10.32
CA PHE A 255 -0.25 -19.55 10.03
C PHE A 255 -1.55 -20.14 10.60
N GLU A 256 -1.77 -21.44 10.44
CA GLU A 256 -2.92 -22.14 11.00
C GLU A 256 -2.96 -22.01 12.52
N GLN A 257 -1.81 -22.16 13.18
CA GLN A 257 -1.70 -21.96 14.61
C GLN A 257 -2.10 -20.53 15.01
N PHE A 258 -1.56 -19.51 14.32
CA PHE A 258 -1.94 -18.12 14.56
C PHE A 258 -3.44 -17.90 14.43
N ILE A 259 -4.06 -18.34 13.33
CA ILE A 259 -5.49 -18.16 13.08
C ILE A 259 -6.36 -18.84 14.13
N ASN A 260 -5.96 -20.04 14.59
CA ASN A 260 -6.74 -20.84 15.53
C ASN A 260 -6.58 -20.37 16.99
N GLU A 261 -5.37 -19.97 17.39
CA GLU A 261 -5.04 -19.66 18.78
C GLU A 261 -5.22 -18.18 19.11
N ALA A 262 -4.93 -17.27 18.18
CA ALA A 262 -5.00 -15.85 18.45
C ALA A 262 -6.45 -15.40 18.69
N LYS A 263 -6.61 -14.49 19.66
CA LYS A 263 -7.89 -13.87 20.02
C LYS A 263 -7.79 -12.37 19.94
N ILE A 264 -8.75 -11.75 19.27
CA ILE A 264 -8.82 -10.30 19.11
C ILE A 264 -9.90 -9.77 20.05
N ASN A 265 -9.50 -8.89 20.97
CA ASN A 265 -10.39 -8.32 21.97
C ASN A 265 -10.82 -6.91 21.57
N ILE A 266 -12.12 -6.72 21.33
CA ILE A 266 -12.70 -5.42 20.96
C ILE A 266 -13.83 -5.11 21.93
N ASN A 267 -13.72 -3.99 22.64
CA ASN A 267 -14.72 -3.53 23.62
C ASN A 267 -15.14 -4.63 24.63
N GLY A 268 -14.18 -5.45 25.06
CA GLY A 268 -14.41 -6.55 26.00
C GLY A 268 -14.98 -7.84 25.40
N LYS A 269 -15.22 -7.89 24.08
CA LYS A 269 -15.62 -9.10 23.35
C LYS A 269 -14.39 -9.73 22.68
N SER A 270 -14.13 -10.99 22.99
CA SER A 270 -13.13 -11.80 22.30
C SER A 270 -13.73 -12.38 21.01
N MET A 271 -12.99 -12.26 19.90
CA MET A 271 -13.35 -12.81 18.59
C MET A 271 -12.20 -13.65 18.04
N SER A 272 -12.50 -14.62 17.16
CA SER A 272 -11.48 -15.29 16.36
C SER A 272 -10.89 -14.32 15.34
N VAL A 273 -9.72 -14.66 14.78
CA VAL A 273 -9.11 -13.85 13.71
C VAL A 273 -10.02 -13.80 12.49
N CYS A 274 -10.62 -14.92 12.10
CA CYS A 274 -11.55 -15.01 10.97
C CYS A 274 -12.79 -14.14 11.18
N ASP A 275 -13.48 -14.27 12.33
CA ASP A 275 -14.69 -13.48 12.61
C ASP A 275 -14.41 -11.98 12.61
N PHE A 276 -13.26 -11.59 13.19
CA PHE A 276 -12.85 -10.20 13.22
C PHE A 276 -12.59 -9.67 11.81
N PHE A 277 -11.85 -10.43 10.99
CA PHE A 277 -11.50 -9.98 9.66
C PHE A 277 -12.72 -9.92 8.73
N ASP A 278 -13.65 -10.89 8.82
CA ASP A 278 -14.92 -10.83 8.09
C ASP A 278 -15.78 -9.62 8.48
N THR A 279 -15.84 -9.31 9.79
CA THR A 279 -16.50 -8.09 10.29
C THR A 279 -15.84 -6.83 9.75
N LEU A 280 -14.51 -6.82 9.65
CA LEU A 280 -13.76 -5.70 9.12
C LEU A 280 -13.96 -5.52 7.61
N ILE A 281 -14.09 -6.61 6.85
CA ILE A 281 -14.46 -6.57 5.42
C ILE A 281 -15.81 -5.87 5.25
N ASP A 282 -16.81 -6.22 6.07
CA ASP A 282 -18.13 -5.58 6.01
C ASP A 282 -18.07 -4.09 6.37
N ALA A 283 -17.31 -3.74 7.41
CA ALA A 283 -17.09 -2.34 7.79
C ALA A 283 -16.34 -1.56 6.70
N PHE A 284 -15.34 -2.17 6.06
CA PHE A 284 -14.62 -1.60 4.93
C PHE A 284 -15.57 -1.32 3.77
N LYS A 285 -16.39 -2.29 3.35
CA LYS A 285 -17.35 -2.10 2.25
C LYS A 285 -18.32 -0.95 2.53
N GLN A 286 -18.77 -0.80 3.77
CA GLN A 286 -19.63 0.32 4.16
C GLN A 286 -18.93 1.68 4.07
N VAL A 287 -17.69 1.79 4.55
CA VAL A 287 -16.90 3.04 4.45
C VAL A 287 -16.55 3.33 3.00
N PHE A 288 -16.14 2.32 2.25
CA PHE A 288 -15.76 2.42 0.84
C PHE A 288 -16.94 2.90 0.00
N SER A 289 -18.11 2.27 0.12
CA SER A 289 -19.33 2.63 -0.64
C SER A 289 -19.73 4.09 -0.42
N LYS A 290 -19.67 4.56 0.83
CA LYS A 290 -19.95 5.97 1.16
C LYS A 290 -18.94 6.94 0.56
N SER A 291 -17.70 6.47 0.36
CA SER A 291 -16.60 7.31 -0.12
C SER A 291 -16.59 7.40 -1.63
N VAL A 292 -16.80 6.29 -2.35
CA VAL A 292 -16.81 6.27 -3.82
C VAL A 292 -18.14 6.67 -4.45
N GLN A 293 -19.25 6.61 -3.70
CA GLN A 293 -20.60 6.99 -4.14
C GLN A 293 -21.09 6.29 -5.43
N VAL A 294 -20.55 5.10 -5.71
CA VAL A 294 -20.97 4.22 -6.80
C VAL A 294 -21.25 2.82 -6.26
N GLU A 295 -21.85 1.96 -7.08
CA GLU A 295 -21.97 0.55 -6.76
C GLU A 295 -20.57 -0.08 -6.62
N ILE A 296 -20.36 -0.83 -5.53
CA ILE A 296 -19.11 -1.57 -5.33
C ILE A 296 -19.22 -2.85 -6.15
N ASP A 297 -18.41 -2.97 -7.20
CA ASP A 297 -18.38 -4.11 -8.10
C ASP A 297 -17.09 -4.92 -7.95
N TYR A 298 -15.99 -4.52 -8.59
CA TYR A 298 -14.73 -5.27 -8.63
C TYR A 298 -14.12 -5.49 -7.24
N ILE A 299 -13.95 -4.42 -6.45
CA ILE A 299 -13.38 -4.54 -5.10
C ILE A 299 -14.32 -5.33 -4.18
N GLY A 300 -15.62 -5.20 -4.38
CA GLY A 300 -16.63 -5.99 -3.68
C GLY A 300 -16.44 -7.48 -3.94
N GLU A 301 -16.27 -7.86 -5.21
CA GLU A 301 -16.04 -9.24 -5.62
C GLU A 301 -14.72 -9.80 -5.06
N VAL A 302 -13.63 -9.03 -5.14
CA VAL A 302 -12.33 -9.39 -4.55
C VAL A 302 -12.47 -9.71 -3.06
N LEU A 303 -13.07 -8.79 -2.29
CA LEU A 303 -13.23 -8.94 -0.85
C LEU A 303 -14.10 -10.15 -0.49
N GLU A 304 -15.13 -10.46 -1.28
CA GLU A 304 -15.91 -11.67 -1.06
C GLU A 304 -15.10 -12.94 -1.36
N ARG A 305 -14.24 -12.95 -2.37
CA ARG A 305 -13.40 -14.12 -2.71
C ARG A 305 -12.35 -14.43 -1.65
N ILE A 306 -11.79 -13.40 -1.00
CA ILE A 306 -10.70 -13.54 -0.02
C ILE A 306 -11.14 -13.69 1.44
N ARG A 307 -12.44 -13.86 1.69
CA ARG A 307 -12.95 -14.03 3.07
C ARG A 307 -12.29 -15.22 3.76
N PRO A 308 -11.74 -15.07 4.97
CA PRO A 308 -11.14 -16.18 5.71
C PRO A 308 -12.11 -17.34 5.95
N ALA A 309 -13.41 -17.06 6.13
CA ALA A 309 -14.42 -18.10 6.28
C ALA A 309 -14.54 -19.04 5.06
N LYS A 310 -14.03 -18.65 3.89
CA LYS A 310 -13.95 -19.51 2.69
C LYS A 310 -12.69 -20.39 2.68
N GLY A 311 -11.79 -20.23 3.65
CA GLY A 311 -10.54 -20.99 3.76
C GLY A 311 -9.48 -20.60 2.74
N PHE A 312 -9.64 -19.48 2.04
CA PHE A 312 -8.71 -19.01 1.02
C PHE A 312 -7.85 -17.86 1.52
N VAL A 313 -6.53 -17.99 1.39
CA VAL A 313 -5.54 -16.99 1.84
C VAL A 313 -4.58 -16.69 0.68
N PRO A 314 -4.86 -15.65 -0.14
CA PRO A 314 -4.20 -15.43 -1.42
C PRO A 314 -2.68 -15.46 -1.37
N ILE A 315 -2.11 -14.77 -0.39
CA ILE A 315 -0.66 -14.64 -0.20
C ILE A 315 -0.06 -16.03 0.03
N LEU A 316 -0.61 -16.83 0.96
CA LEU A 316 -0.05 -18.13 1.29
C LEU A 316 -0.33 -19.20 0.22
N THR A 317 -1.52 -19.19 -0.40
CA THR A 317 -1.87 -20.16 -1.46
C THR A 317 -0.86 -20.16 -2.62
N LEU A 318 -0.22 -19.03 -2.91
CA LEU A 318 0.84 -18.95 -3.92
C LEU A 318 2.12 -19.72 -3.58
N ILE A 319 2.40 -19.98 -2.30
CA ILE A 319 3.74 -20.43 -1.85
C ILE A 319 3.72 -21.68 -0.97
N THR A 320 2.57 -22.12 -0.44
CA THR A 320 2.50 -23.22 0.54
C THR A 320 2.24 -24.61 -0.05
N ASP A 321 1.83 -24.74 -1.32
CA ASP A 321 1.48 -26.04 -1.93
C ASP A 321 2.68 -26.94 -2.31
N TYR A 322 3.84 -26.76 -1.69
CA TYR A 322 5.09 -27.49 -1.97
C TYR A 322 5.59 -27.41 -3.44
N GLN A 323 4.97 -26.57 -4.26
CA GLN A 323 5.43 -26.20 -5.59
C GLN A 323 6.14 -24.84 -5.49
N PRO A 324 7.23 -24.61 -6.24
CA PRO A 324 7.79 -23.28 -6.41
C PRO A 324 6.73 -22.30 -6.92
N LEU A 325 6.92 -21.02 -6.63
CA LEU A 325 6.15 -19.97 -7.28
C LEU A 325 6.49 -19.99 -8.78
N SER A 326 5.47 -19.93 -9.64
CA SER A 326 5.65 -19.90 -11.10
C SER A 326 4.75 -18.84 -11.74
N LYS A 327 5.07 -18.45 -12.97
CA LYS A 327 4.25 -17.52 -13.77
C LYS A 327 2.80 -18.02 -13.89
N GLU A 328 2.59 -19.30 -14.10
CA GLU A 328 1.25 -19.91 -14.22
C GLU A 328 0.45 -19.83 -12.92
N ARG A 329 1.11 -19.98 -11.77
CA ARG A 329 0.43 -19.85 -10.46
C ARG A 329 0.05 -18.41 -10.16
N ILE A 330 0.92 -17.46 -10.49
CA ILE A 330 0.61 -16.03 -10.43
C ILE A 330 -0.57 -15.70 -11.34
N LYS A 331 -0.53 -16.20 -12.58
CA LYS A 331 -1.63 -16.04 -13.54
C LYS A 331 -2.93 -16.59 -13.00
N THR A 332 -2.92 -17.81 -12.46
CA THR A 332 -4.11 -18.44 -11.86
C THR A 332 -4.71 -17.58 -10.75
N LEU A 333 -3.87 -16.95 -9.92
CA LEU A 333 -4.36 -16.04 -8.88
C LEU A 333 -4.92 -14.75 -9.46
N ILE A 334 -4.26 -14.16 -10.46
CA ILE A 334 -4.76 -12.95 -11.15
C ILE A 334 -6.06 -13.25 -11.89
N ASP A 335 -6.21 -14.42 -12.52
CA ASP A 335 -7.47 -14.84 -13.14
C ASP A 335 -8.58 -15.02 -12.08
N PHE A 336 -8.20 -15.42 -10.86
CA PHE A 336 -9.12 -15.62 -9.74
C PHE A 336 -9.45 -14.34 -8.95
N LEU A 337 -8.59 -13.34 -8.86
CA LEU A 337 -8.86 -12.11 -8.10
C LEU A 337 -8.94 -10.86 -8.98
N GLY A 338 -8.53 -10.97 -10.23
CA GLY A 338 -8.26 -9.84 -11.11
C GLY A 338 -6.94 -9.14 -10.79
N MET A 339 -6.58 -8.26 -11.73
CA MET A 339 -5.57 -7.23 -11.56
C MET A 339 -6.30 -5.92 -11.26
N PRO A 340 -5.93 -5.17 -10.20
CA PRO A 340 -6.50 -3.84 -10.00
C PRO A 340 -6.06 -2.89 -11.13
N TYR A 341 -6.53 -1.65 -11.10
CA TYR A 341 -6.14 -0.65 -12.10
C TYR A 341 -4.61 -0.56 -12.17
N SER A 342 -4.06 -0.91 -13.34
CA SER A 342 -2.63 -0.81 -13.61
C SER A 342 -2.37 0.15 -14.76
N TYR A 343 -1.26 0.87 -14.69
CA TYR A 343 -0.88 1.82 -15.73
C TYR A 343 0.64 1.93 -15.86
N THR A 344 1.10 2.34 -17.04
CA THR A 344 2.53 2.47 -17.35
C THR A 344 2.95 3.92 -17.55
N ASP A 345 4.24 4.20 -17.36
CA ASP A 345 4.79 5.51 -17.71
C ASP A 345 4.67 5.80 -19.22
N ASN A 346 4.54 4.76 -20.05
CA ASN A 346 4.31 4.87 -21.49
C ASN A 346 2.86 5.24 -21.86
N GLY A 347 1.94 5.24 -20.90
CA GLY A 347 0.54 5.62 -21.10
C GLY A 347 -0.40 4.46 -21.41
N ASP A 348 0.09 3.22 -21.28
CA ASP A 348 -0.76 2.02 -21.28
C ASP A 348 -1.53 1.96 -19.96
N PHE A 349 -2.76 1.46 -20.00
CA PHE A 349 -3.57 1.29 -18.81
C PHE A 349 -4.54 0.12 -18.95
N ASN A 350 -4.70 -0.62 -17.86
CA ASN A 350 -5.50 -1.83 -17.80
C ASN A 350 -6.48 -1.70 -16.61
N PRO A 351 -7.67 -1.13 -16.83
CA PRO A 351 -8.72 -1.06 -15.82
C PRO A 351 -9.41 -2.42 -15.69
N PRO A 352 -9.77 -2.85 -14.48
CA PRO A 352 -10.46 -4.12 -14.30
C PRO A 352 -11.90 -4.06 -14.83
N PRO A 353 -12.45 -5.20 -15.28
CA PRO A 353 -13.86 -5.31 -15.57
C PRO A 353 -14.71 -5.21 -14.30
N SER A 354 -16.00 -4.87 -14.45
CA SER A 354 -16.94 -4.81 -13.33
C SER A 354 -17.21 -6.17 -12.70
N SER A 355 -17.06 -7.26 -13.47
CA SER A 355 -17.05 -8.62 -12.95
C SER A 355 -15.91 -9.41 -13.55
N LEU A 356 -15.32 -10.30 -12.76
CA LEU A 356 -14.32 -11.26 -13.23
C LEU A 356 -14.90 -12.31 -14.18
N THR A 357 -16.23 -12.35 -14.36
CA THR A 357 -16.92 -13.28 -15.27
C THR A 357 -17.53 -12.61 -16.51
N ASP A 358 -17.62 -11.28 -16.52
CA ASP A 358 -18.15 -10.48 -17.63
C ASP A 358 -17.24 -9.28 -17.89
N SER A 359 -16.47 -9.35 -18.98
CA SER A 359 -15.49 -8.33 -19.36
C SER A 359 -16.08 -7.19 -20.20
N SER A 360 -17.41 -7.13 -20.38
CA SER A 360 -18.05 -6.15 -21.27
C SER A 360 -18.13 -4.74 -20.70
N LYS A 361 -18.07 -4.60 -19.37
CA LYS A 361 -18.16 -3.33 -18.65
C LYS A 361 -16.94 -3.15 -17.74
N LEU A 362 -16.41 -1.93 -17.68
CA LEU A 362 -15.37 -1.55 -16.72
C LEU A 362 -15.95 -1.36 -15.32
N SER A 363 -15.11 -1.58 -14.30
CA SER A 363 -15.49 -1.41 -12.91
C SER A 363 -15.79 0.05 -12.55
N ASP A 364 -16.98 0.29 -12.00
CA ASP A 364 -17.40 1.62 -11.58
C ASP A 364 -16.62 2.07 -10.33
N ASP A 365 -16.38 1.17 -9.36
CA ASP A 365 -15.67 1.50 -8.13
C ASP A 365 -14.19 1.84 -8.35
N MET A 366 -13.55 1.16 -9.32
CA MET A 366 -12.17 1.47 -9.71
C MET A 366 -12.06 2.77 -10.51
N LEU A 367 -13.01 3.06 -11.40
CA LEU A 367 -13.05 4.35 -12.10
C LEU A 367 -13.26 5.51 -11.11
N ALA A 368 -14.11 5.33 -10.10
CA ALA A 368 -14.29 6.29 -9.03
C ALA A 368 -12.99 6.50 -8.23
N LEU A 369 -12.29 5.41 -7.86
CA LEU A 369 -11.00 5.48 -7.18
C LEU A 369 -9.92 6.23 -7.98
N ILE A 370 -9.87 6.07 -9.31
CA ILE A 370 -8.97 6.83 -10.18
C ILE A 370 -9.26 8.32 -10.10
N GLY A 371 -10.53 8.71 -10.23
CA GLY A 371 -10.95 10.11 -10.10
C GLY A 371 -10.63 10.69 -8.72
N HIS A 372 -10.97 9.95 -7.66
CA HIS A 372 -10.73 10.38 -6.28
C HIS A 372 -9.24 10.54 -5.98
N ASN A 373 -8.39 9.62 -6.44
CA ASN A 373 -6.94 9.76 -6.31
C ASN A 373 -6.45 11.06 -6.95
N ALA A 374 -6.90 11.34 -8.18
CA ALA A 374 -6.51 12.53 -8.91
C ALA A 374 -6.97 13.81 -8.21
N LEU A 375 -8.24 13.89 -7.82
CA LEU A 375 -8.79 15.07 -7.15
C LEU A 375 -8.14 15.28 -5.78
N PHE A 376 -8.10 14.25 -4.94
CA PHE A 376 -7.52 14.34 -3.61
C PHE A 376 -6.03 14.74 -3.64
N THR A 377 -5.26 14.18 -4.58
CA THR A 377 -3.85 14.53 -4.80
C THR A 377 -3.71 15.99 -5.22
N TYR A 378 -4.55 16.46 -6.14
CA TYR A 378 -4.51 17.86 -6.57
C TYR A 378 -4.82 18.81 -5.41
N LEU A 379 -5.89 18.53 -4.65
CA LEU A 379 -6.32 19.38 -3.56
C LEU A 379 -5.29 19.48 -2.43
N THR A 380 -4.66 18.37 -2.05
CA THR A 380 -3.79 18.32 -0.85
C THR A 380 -2.29 18.37 -1.16
N GLY A 381 -1.91 18.04 -2.39
CA GLY A 381 -0.53 17.77 -2.79
C GLY A 381 -0.05 18.60 -3.97
N LEU A 382 -0.73 19.71 -4.29
CA LEU A 382 -0.52 20.58 -5.46
C LEU A 382 0.96 20.88 -5.79
N HIS A 383 1.79 21.12 -4.76
CA HIS A 383 3.23 21.38 -4.89
C HIS A 383 4.05 20.21 -5.44
N LYS A 384 3.55 18.98 -5.34
CA LYS A 384 4.19 17.76 -5.85
C LYS A 384 3.91 17.49 -7.32
N CYS A 385 2.80 18.01 -7.86
CA CYS A 385 2.34 17.77 -9.23
C CYS A 385 2.57 18.96 -10.17
N GLY A 386 3.24 20.02 -9.71
CA GLY A 386 3.54 21.19 -10.54
C GLY A 386 2.30 21.98 -10.98
N TYR A 387 1.22 21.92 -10.19
CA TYR A 387 -0.07 22.57 -10.48
C TYR A 387 -0.77 22.01 -11.74
N VAL A 388 -0.45 20.78 -12.13
CA VAL A 388 -1.11 20.08 -13.25
C VAL A 388 -1.96 18.93 -12.72
N CYS A 389 -3.08 18.65 -13.39
CA CYS A 389 -3.93 17.50 -13.15
C CYS A 389 -3.07 16.22 -13.03
N PRO A 390 -3.22 15.40 -11.97
CA PRO A 390 -2.42 14.19 -11.81
C PRO A 390 -2.63 13.14 -12.92
N LEU A 391 -3.69 13.27 -13.73
CA LEU A 391 -3.96 12.41 -14.88
C LEU A 391 -3.46 12.98 -16.21
N HIS A 392 -2.91 14.19 -16.22
CA HIS A 392 -2.57 14.92 -17.46
C HIS A 392 -1.64 14.13 -18.38
N SER A 393 -0.54 13.58 -17.85
CA SER A 393 0.43 12.82 -18.65
C SER A 393 -0.19 11.61 -19.37
N PHE A 394 -1.26 11.04 -18.81
CA PHE A 394 -2.01 9.95 -19.44
C PHE A 394 -2.94 10.49 -20.52
N CYS A 395 -3.68 11.54 -20.18
CA CYS A 395 -4.64 12.15 -21.10
C CYS A 395 -3.96 12.74 -22.34
N GLU A 396 -2.78 13.35 -22.18
CA GLU A 396 -1.98 13.93 -23.27
C GLU A 396 -1.61 12.87 -24.31
N LYS A 397 -1.16 11.70 -23.85
CA LYS A 397 -0.79 10.59 -24.75
C LYS A 397 -1.96 10.01 -25.52
N GLN A 398 -3.16 10.10 -24.95
CA GLN A 398 -4.41 9.66 -25.56
C GLN A 398 -5.08 10.78 -26.36
N ASN A 399 -4.48 11.97 -26.47
CA ASN A 399 -5.06 13.17 -27.08
C ASN A 399 -6.45 13.50 -26.50
N CYS A 400 -6.61 13.33 -25.18
CA CYS A 400 -7.85 13.60 -24.46
C CYS A 400 -7.68 14.56 -23.28
N ASP A 401 -6.50 15.16 -23.16
CA ASP A 401 -6.23 16.28 -22.27
C ASP A 401 -7.00 17.54 -22.71
N LYS A 402 -6.97 18.55 -21.83
CA LYS A 402 -7.68 19.81 -21.99
C LYS A 402 -6.87 20.93 -21.33
N GLU A 403 -7.03 22.15 -21.81
CA GLU A 403 -6.31 23.32 -21.29
C GLU A 403 -6.53 23.52 -19.79
N GLU A 404 -7.74 23.22 -19.29
CA GLU A 404 -8.08 23.37 -17.87
C GLU A 404 -7.28 22.43 -16.96
N CYS A 405 -6.56 21.44 -17.51
CA CYS A 405 -5.70 20.56 -16.72
C CYS A 405 -4.56 21.29 -16.00
N TYR A 406 -4.20 22.51 -16.41
CA TYR A 406 -3.08 23.29 -15.86
C TYR A 406 -3.48 24.29 -14.77
N ASP A 407 -4.78 24.50 -14.54
CA ASP A 407 -5.30 25.48 -13.58
C ASP A 407 -6.51 24.97 -12.79
N GLU A 408 -7.61 24.66 -13.47
CA GLU A 408 -8.91 24.30 -12.91
C GLU A 408 -9.39 22.96 -13.50
N PRO A 409 -8.73 21.83 -13.18
CA PRO A 409 -8.89 20.58 -13.92
C PRO A 409 -10.29 19.94 -13.78
N TRP A 410 -11.11 20.44 -12.86
CA TRP A 410 -12.52 20.14 -12.70
C TRP A 410 -13.44 20.81 -13.74
N ASN A 411 -12.96 21.80 -14.51
CA ASN A 411 -13.73 22.49 -15.56
C ASN A 411 -13.56 21.85 -16.95
N GLY A 412 -14.25 22.38 -17.97
CA GLY A 412 -14.13 21.90 -19.35
C GLY A 412 -14.83 20.57 -19.65
N LYS A 413 -14.27 19.78 -20.56
CA LYS A 413 -14.83 18.50 -21.02
C LYS A 413 -14.92 17.47 -19.88
N MET A 414 -16.02 16.71 -19.88
CA MET A 414 -16.27 15.65 -18.89
C MET A 414 -15.17 14.58 -18.89
N CYS A 415 -14.59 14.34 -17.71
CA CYS A 415 -13.62 13.28 -17.43
C CYS A 415 -13.67 12.90 -15.94
N SER A 416 -12.87 11.92 -15.48
CA SER A 416 -12.88 11.49 -14.07
C SER A 416 -12.65 12.64 -13.09
N MET A 417 -11.77 13.60 -13.43
CA MET A 417 -11.55 14.79 -12.60
C MET A 417 -12.78 15.69 -12.51
N THR A 418 -13.50 15.93 -13.61
CA THR A 418 -14.70 16.79 -13.57
C THR A 418 -15.82 16.12 -12.79
N ILE A 419 -16.02 14.82 -12.96
CA ILE A 419 -17.05 14.06 -12.23
C ILE A 419 -16.81 14.16 -10.73
N MET A 420 -15.56 13.97 -10.29
CA MET A 420 -15.22 14.10 -8.87
C MET A 420 -15.27 15.55 -8.37
N GLY A 421 -14.90 16.52 -9.21
CA GLY A 421 -15.04 17.94 -8.86
C GLY A 421 -16.50 18.35 -8.66
N ASP A 422 -17.40 17.84 -9.51
CA ASP A 422 -18.85 18.09 -9.41
C ASP A 422 -19.43 17.50 -8.12
N LEU A 423 -18.94 16.34 -7.69
CA LEU A 423 -19.35 15.67 -6.45
C LEU A 423 -19.15 16.53 -5.20
N ILE A 424 -18.15 17.42 -5.20
CA ILE A 424 -17.82 18.30 -4.06
C ILE A 424 -18.14 19.78 -4.31
N HIS A 425 -18.88 20.08 -5.39
CA HIS A 425 -19.25 21.44 -5.77
C HIS A 425 -18.06 22.42 -5.89
N ILE A 426 -16.88 21.94 -6.30
CA ILE A 426 -15.67 22.79 -6.35
C ILE A 426 -15.78 23.92 -7.39
N LYS A 427 -16.56 23.72 -8.45
CA LYS A 427 -16.82 24.73 -9.49
C LYS A 427 -17.52 25.98 -8.96
N GLU A 428 -18.19 25.86 -7.82
CA GLU A 428 -18.89 26.96 -7.16
C GLU A 428 -17.96 27.77 -6.23
N LYS A 429 -16.67 27.38 -6.16
CA LYS A 429 -15.68 27.98 -5.27
C LYS A 429 -14.68 28.82 -6.05
N GLU A 430 -14.24 29.94 -5.46
CA GLU A 430 -13.06 30.66 -5.88
C GLU A 430 -11.82 29.91 -5.37
N VAL A 431 -11.00 29.39 -6.27
CA VAL A 431 -9.79 28.64 -5.89
C VAL A 431 -8.58 29.54 -5.99
N ARG A 432 -7.84 29.68 -4.88
CA ARG A 432 -6.55 30.38 -4.83
C ARG A 432 -5.42 29.38 -4.69
N ILE A 433 -4.38 29.59 -5.48
CA ILE A 433 -3.20 28.75 -5.46
C ILE A 433 -2.11 29.47 -4.67
N GLN A 434 -1.63 28.86 -3.59
CA GLN A 434 -0.47 29.34 -2.86
C GLN A 434 0.80 28.84 -3.57
N PHE A 435 1.64 29.79 -3.98
CA PHE A 435 2.94 29.55 -4.62
C PHE A 435 4.07 29.38 -3.61
#